data_AF-A0A3D2RXT8-F1
#
_entry.id   AF-A0A3D2RXT8-F1
#
_cell.length_a   1.000
_cell.length_b   1.000
_cell.length_c   1.000
_cell.angle_alpha   90.00
_cell.angle_beta   90.00
_cell.angle_gamma   90.00
#
_symmetry.space_group_name_H-M   'P 1'
#
loop_
_entity.id
_entity.type
_entity.pdbx_description
1 polymer ?
#
loop_
_entity_poly.entity_id
_entity_poly.type
_entity_poly.pdbx_seq_one_letter_code
_entity_poly.pdbx_strand_id
1 'polypeptide(L)'
;MGVFREHYIGGVVSYSAFFGISMGTTFVGHWLFQKPIDWNSTVSIKPWWHIVACFIIAILFGLWPDVDIKSKSQSVFYRIFIVMNIFLILKGWYIESAFFGLFAMLPMIGKHRGWTHSRITMFFFPMIFVILPLYLHKEIINVEHWLSPTNLSLIRTSIPFYVAGLIGYATHLHLDGILLTVPKPFYRRVKRA
;
A
#
# COMPACT_ATOMS: atom_id res chain seq x y z
N MET A 1 16.68 -14.76 8.15
CA MET A 1 15.52 -14.10 8.78
C MET A 1 15.45 -12.70 8.19
N GLY A 2 14.48 -12.43 7.31
CA GLY A 2 14.26 -11.08 6.78
C GLY A 2 14.07 -10.12 7.96
N VAL A 3 14.71 -8.96 7.91
CA VAL A 3 14.81 -8.08 9.07
C VAL A 3 13.50 -7.32 9.20
N PHE A 4 12.48 -8.00 9.75
CA PHE A 4 11.13 -7.46 9.99
C PHE A 4 11.17 -6.03 10.54
N ARG A 5 12.13 -5.76 11.43
CA ARG A 5 12.35 -4.45 12.04
C ARG A 5 12.73 -3.37 11.03
N GLU A 6 13.64 -3.66 10.11
CA GLU A 6 14.09 -2.71 9.09
C GLU A 6 12.95 -2.37 8.13
N HIS A 7 12.15 -3.37 7.73
CA HIS A 7 11.06 -3.15 6.79
C HIS A 7 9.91 -2.33 7.39
N TYR A 8 9.46 -2.59 8.63
CA TYR A 8 8.41 -1.76 9.24
C TYR A 8 8.92 -0.35 9.56
N ILE A 9 10.15 -0.20 10.08
CA ILE A 9 10.72 1.12 10.36
C ILE A 9 10.89 1.90 9.06
N GLY A 10 11.38 1.26 8.01
CA GLY A 10 11.49 1.84 6.68
C GLY A 10 10.15 2.38 6.21
N GLY A 11 9.09 1.57 6.25
CA GLY A 11 7.74 2.01 5.88
C GLY A 11 7.28 3.24 6.65
N VAL A 12 7.47 3.26 7.99
CA VAL A 12 7.12 4.41 8.83
C VAL A 12 7.92 5.66 8.46
N VAL A 13 9.24 5.54 8.35
CA VAL A 13 10.14 6.68 8.11
C VAL A 13 9.90 7.26 6.72
N SER A 14 9.85 6.42 5.69
CA SER A 14 9.62 6.87 4.31
C SER A 14 8.26 7.54 4.15
N TYR A 15 7.20 6.95 4.73
CA TYR A 15 5.88 7.56 4.66
C TYR A 15 5.77 8.84 5.50
N SER A 16 6.43 8.92 6.66
CA SER A 16 6.49 10.14 7.47
C SER A 16 7.17 11.28 6.70
N ALA A 17 8.29 11.01 6.04
CA ALA A 17 8.99 12.00 5.22
C ALA A 17 8.10 12.49 4.07
N PHE A 18 7.47 11.56 3.35
CA PHE A 18 6.51 11.88 2.30
C PHE A 18 5.34 12.70 2.82
N PHE A 19 4.71 12.28 3.92
CA PHE A 19 3.57 12.96 4.53
C PHE A 19 3.93 14.38 4.95
N GLY A 20 5.09 14.59 5.58
CA GLY A 20 5.58 15.90 5.97
C GLY A 20 5.79 16.83 4.77
N ILE A 21 6.44 16.33 3.71
CA ILE A 21 6.63 17.09 2.47
C ILE A 21 5.28 17.42 1.83
N SER A 22 4.38 16.43 1.71
CA SER A 22 3.10 16.58 1.05
C SER A 22 2.12 17.48 1.84
N MET A 23 2.16 17.45 3.18
CA MET A 23 1.45 18.42 4.00
C MET A 23 2.05 19.83 3.84
N GLY A 24 3.37 19.95 3.83
CA GLY A 24 4.06 21.21 3.59
C GLY A 24 3.68 21.83 2.24
N THR A 25 3.70 21.05 1.16
CA THR A 25 3.25 21.51 -0.16
C THR A 25 1.78 21.92 -0.14
N THR A 26 0.93 21.18 0.56
CA THR A 26 -0.50 21.51 0.72
C THR A 26 -0.69 22.89 1.34
N PHE A 27 0.01 23.16 2.46
CA PHE A 27 -0.04 24.46 3.13
C PHE A 27 0.54 25.60 2.29
N VAL A 28 1.68 25.37 1.62
CA VAL A 28 2.27 26.35 0.70
C VAL A 28 1.30 26.67 -0.45
N GLY A 29 0.66 25.65 -1.03
CA GLY A 29 -0.37 25.79 -2.06
C GLY A 29 -1.57 26.62 -1.59
N HIS A 30 -2.04 26.36 -0.37
CA HIS A 30 -3.15 27.10 0.24
C HIS A 30 -2.78 28.56 0.51
N TRP A 31 -1.62 28.79 1.13
CA TRP A 31 -1.19 30.12 1.56
C TRP A 31 -0.75 31.03 0.40
N LEU A 32 0.11 30.53 -0.49
CA LEU A 32 0.68 31.34 -1.58
C LEU A 32 -0.24 31.44 -2.80
N PHE A 33 -1.02 30.40 -3.09
CA PHE A 33 -1.81 30.31 -4.33
C PHE A 33 -3.32 30.27 -4.08
N GLN A 34 -3.76 30.49 -2.84
CA GLN A 34 -5.17 30.48 -2.42
C GLN A 34 -5.92 29.19 -2.86
N LYS A 35 -5.21 28.07 -2.99
CA LYS A 35 -5.83 26.80 -3.35
C LYS A 35 -6.69 26.27 -2.20
N PRO A 36 -7.78 25.53 -2.47
CA PRO A 36 -8.54 24.84 -1.42
C PRO A 36 -7.65 23.95 -0.57
N ILE A 37 -7.86 23.84 0.74
CA ILE A 37 -6.95 23.08 1.63
C ILE A 37 -6.81 21.59 1.26
N ASP A 38 -7.78 21.03 0.54
CA ASP A 38 -7.81 19.64 0.08
C ASP A 38 -7.25 19.46 -1.35
N TRP A 39 -6.69 20.51 -1.96
CA TRP A 39 -6.25 20.48 -3.38
C TRP A 39 -5.26 19.36 -3.69
N ASN A 40 -4.43 18.98 -2.72
CA ASN A 40 -3.44 17.93 -2.87
C ASN A 40 -4.07 16.55 -2.65
N SER A 41 -4.29 15.81 -3.74
CA SER A 41 -4.91 14.48 -3.69
C SER A 41 -4.03 13.38 -3.11
N THR A 42 -2.75 13.64 -2.84
CA THR A 42 -1.82 12.61 -2.35
C THR A 42 -1.86 12.40 -0.84
N VAL A 43 -2.45 13.36 -0.11
CA VAL A 43 -2.71 13.26 1.33
C VAL A 43 -4.14 13.70 1.60
N SER A 44 -4.84 12.96 2.45
CA SER A 44 -6.18 13.36 2.89
C SER A 44 -6.14 13.83 4.34
N ILE A 45 -6.63 15.06 4.55
CA ILE A 45 -6.68 15.70 5.87
C ILE A 45 -8.03 15.44 6.56
N LYS A 46 -9.08 15.18 5.77
CA LYS A 46 -10.43 14.95 6.27
C LYS A 46 -11.05 13.71 5.61
N PRO A 47 -11.64 12.81 6.41
CA PRO A 47 -11.59 12.72 7.88
C PRO A 47 -10.18 12.35 8.41
N TRP A 48 -9.88 12.72 9.66
CA TRP A 48 -8.55 12.51 10.27
C TRP A 48 -8.08 11.05 10.28
N TRP A 49 -9.02 10.10 10.31
CA TRP A 49 -8.71 8.67 10.30
C TRP A 49 -8.07 8.22 8.97
N HIS A 50 -8.23 8.97 7.87
CA HIS A 50 -7.51 8.71 6.62
C HIS A 50 -5.99 8.73 6.83
N ILE A 51 -5.50 9.65 7.66
CA ILE A 51 -4.07 9.78 7.95
C ILE A 51 -3.59 8.50 8.64
N VAL A 52 -4.27 8.08 9.71
CA VAL A 52 -3.93 6.87 10.47
C VAL A 52 -3.99 5.63 9.57
N ALA A 53 -5.03 5.51 8.75
CA ALA A 53 -5.17 4.41 7.81
C ALA A 53 -4.02 4.38 6.79
N CYS A 54 -3.60 5.53 6.25
CA CYS A 54 -2.46 5.59 5.34
C CYS A 54 -1.15 5.16 6.02
N PHE A 55 -0.90 5.55 7.26
CA PHE A 55 0.27 5.06 8.02
C PHE A 55 0.24 3.55 8.21
N ILE A 56 -0.91 2.99 8.59
CA ILE A 56 -1.09 1.53 8.71
C ILE A 56 -0.84 0.84 7.38
N ILE A 57 -1.38 1.38 6.28
CA ILE A 57 -1.20 0.83 4.93
C ILE A 57 0.26 0.87 4.51
N ALA A 58 0.97 1.98 4.72
CA ALA A 58 2.38 2.08 4.39
C ALA A 58 3.23 1.04 5.15
N ILE A 59 2.93 0.80 6.42
CA ILE A 59 3.57 -0.24 7.21
C ILE A 59 3.26 -1.63 6.64
N LEU A 60 1.99 -1.95 6.43
CA LEU A 60 1.57 -3.25 5.92
C LEU A 60 2.20 -3.52 4.54
N PHE A 61 2.14 -2.58 3.62
CA PHE A 61 2.71 -2.74 2.29
C PHE A 61 4.25 -2.79 2.31
N GLY A 62 4.90 -2.17 3.30
CA GLY A 62 6.32 -2.37 3.57
C GLY A 62 6.66 -3.75 4.12
N LEU A 63 5.69 -4.50 4.66
CA LEU A 63 5.88 -5.89 5.12
C LEU A 63 5.38 -6.93 4.10
N TRP A 64 4.56 -6.51 3.14
CA TRP A 64 3.87 -7.40 2.21
C TRP A 64 4.79 -8.30 1.40
N PRO A 65 5.91 -7.83 0.81
CA PRO A 65 6.71 -8.68 -0.06
C PRO A 65 7.18 -9.99 0.60
N ASP A 66 7.46 -9.93 1.90
CA ASP A 66 7.88 -11.04 2.77
C ASP A 66 6.73 -11.96 3.23
N VAL A 67 5.51 -11.77 2.69
CA VAL A 67 4.39 -12.67 2.94
C VAL A 67 4.63 -14.05 2.31
N ASP A 68 5.52 -14.16 1.32
CA ASP A 68 5.88 -15.38 0.59
C ASP A 68 6.80 -16.35 1.36
N ILE A 69 7.33 -15.95 2.53
CA ILE A 69 8.25 -16.75 3.34
C ILE A 69 7.81 -16.88 4.79
N LYS A 70 8.37 -17.88 5.49
CA LYS A 70 8.19 -18.05 6.93
C LYS A 70 8.80 -16.87 7.70
N SER A 71 7.97 -15.88 8.02
CA SER A 71 8.38 -14.61 8.62
C SER A 71 7.32 -14.06 9.59
N LYS A 72 7.70 -13.05 10.39
CA LYS A 72 6.73 -12.30 11.20
C LYS A 72 5.71 -11.56 10.31
N SER A 73 6.15 -11.02 9.17
CA SER A 73 5.28 -10.37 8.17
C SER A 73 4.19 -11.32 7.69
N GLN A 74 4.56 -12.53 7.29
CA GLN A 74 3.62 -13.57 6.89
C GLN A 74 2.60 -13.85 8.00
N SER A 75 3.03 -14.01 9.26
CA SER A 75 2.10 -14.26 10.37
C SER A 75 1.07 -13.13 10.55
N VAL A 76 1.48 -11.86 10.37
CA VAL A 76 0.56 -10.71 10.42
C VAL A 76 -0.50 -10.82 9.33
N PHE A 77 -0.10 -11.03 8.07
CA PHE A 77 -1.03 -11.12 6.95
C PHE A 77 -1.97 -12.31 7.02
N TYR A 78 -1.48 -13.49 7.39
CA TYR A 78 -2.34 -14.68 7.51
C TYR A 78 -3.34 -14.56 8.66
N ARG A 79 -3.02 -13.84 9.75
CA ARG A 79 -4.00 -13.50 10.78
C ARG A 79 -5.09 -12.57 10.25
N ILE A 80 -4.71 -11.54 9.49
CA ILE A 80 -5.67 -10.65 8.82
C ILE A 80 -6.55 -11.44 7.86
N PHE A 81 -5.97 -12.32 7.03
CA PHE A 81 -6.72 -13.15 6.09
C PHE A 81 -7.72 -14.06 6.80
N ILE A 82 -7.32 -14.74 7.87
CA ILE A 82 -8.24 -15.60 8.63
C ILE A 82 -9.40 -14.79 9.21
N VAL A 83 -9.11 -13.65 9.86
CA VAL A 83 -10.15 -12.79 10.46
C VAL A 83 -11.12 -12.29 9.39
N MET A 84 -10.60 -11.80 8.26
CA MET A 84 -11.43 -11.32 7.14
C MET A 84 -12.25 -12.45 6.52
N ASN A 85 -11.67 -13.63 6.32
CA ASN A 85 -12.36 -14.76 5.72
C ASN A 85 -13.50 -15.28 6.64
N ILE A 86 -13.26 -15.35 7.95
CA ILE A 86 -14.30 -15.66 8.94
C ILE A 86 -15.41 -14.61 8.89
N PHE A 87 -15.06 -13.32 8.84
CA PHE A 87 -16.06 -12.25 8.73
C PHE A 87 -16.94 -12.41 7.48
N LEU A 88 -16.36 -12.70 6.32
CA LEU A 88 -17.10 -12.94 5.07
C LEU A 88 -18.05 -14.14 5.21
N ILE A 89 -17.60 -15.24 5.81
CA ILE A 89 -18.41 -16.44 6.06
C ILE A 89 -19.59 -16.12 6.98
N LEU A 90 -19.35 -15.39 8.08
CA LEU A 90 -20.41 -15.00 9.02
C LEU A 90 -21.45 -14.06 8.39
N LYS A 91 -21.07 -13.32 7.34
CA LYS A 91 -21.98 -12.49 6.54
C LYS A 91 -22.71 -13.26 5.43
N GLY A 92 -22.42 -14.55 5.26
CA GLY A 92 -22.96 -15.37 4.18
C GLY A 92 -22.35 -15.06 2.80
N TRP A 93 -21.26 -14.29 2.75
CA TRP A 93 -20.56 -13.91 1.52
C TRP A 93 -19.58 -15.02 1.11
N TYR A 94 -20.13 -16.20 0.81
CA TYR A 94 -19.34 -17.42 0.60
C TYR A 94 -18.51 -17.38 -0.69
N ILE A 95 -19.02 -16.73 -1.74
CA ILE A 95 -18.31 -16.61 -3.02
C ILE A 95 -17.09 -15.71 -2.85
N GLU A 96 -17.29 -14.54 -2.22
CA GLU A 96 -16.24 -13.58 -1.89
C GLU A 96 -15.20 -14.21 -0.98
N SER A 97 -15.65 -14.99 0.02
CA SER A 97 -14.77 -15.74 0.91
C SER A 97 -13.92 -16.77 0.17
N ALA A 98 -14.51 -17.53 -0.77
CA ALA A 98 -13.79 -18.52 -1.57
C ALA A 98 -12.71 -17.87 -2.43
N PHE A 99 -13.05 -16.77 -3.14
CA PHE A 99 -12.07 -16.03 -3.92
C PHE A 99 -10.99 -15.39 -3.03
N PHE A 100 -11.37 -14.76 -1.92
CA PHE A 100 -10.43 -14.17 -0.98
C PHE A 100 -9.46 -15.20 -0.40
N GLY A 101 -9.97 -16.38 -0.02
CA GLY A 101 -9.16 -17.50 0.45
C GLY A 101 -8.18 -18.00 -0.62
N LEU A 102 -8.63 -18.11 -1.87
CA LEU A 102 -7.76 -18.45 -3.00
C LEU A 102 -6.65 -17.42 -3.19
N PHE A 103 -6.98 -16.11 -3.18
CA PHE A 103 -5.99 -15.02 -3.28
C PHE A 103 -4.97 -15.05 -2.13
N ALA A 104 -5.43 -15.34 -0.91
CA ALA A 104 -4.57 -15.45 0.27
C ALA A 104 -3.54 -16.60 0.17
N MET A 105 -3.78 -17.61 -0.66
CA MET A 105 -2.84 -18.72 -0.89
C MET A 105 -1.77 -18.40 -1.96
N LEU A 106 -2.03 -17.47 -2.87
CA LEU A 106 -1.14 -17.19 -4.01
C LEU A 106 0.31 -16.86 -3.62
N PRO A 107 0.59 -16.09 -2.55
CA PRO A 107 1.98 -15.81 -2.20
C PRO A 107 2.78 -17.05 -1.79
N MET A 108 2.13 -18.09 -1.25
CA MET A 108 2.80 -19.35 -0.84
C MET A 108 3.12 -20.27 -2.01
N ILE A 109 2.39 -20.15 -3.11
CA ILE A 109 2.61 -20.97 -4.31
C ILE A 109 3.76 -20.39 -5.15
N GLY A 110 4.02 -19.09 -5.01
CA GLY A 110 5.11 -18.41 -5.70
C GLY A 110 6.50 -18.86 -5.22
N LYS A 111 7.51 -18.65 -6.07
CA LYS A 111 8.92 -18.78 -5.66
C LYS A 111 9.27 -17.66 -4.68
N HIS A 112 10.18 -17.93 -3.73
CA HIS A 112 10.74 -16.89 -2.88
C HIS A 112 11.36 -15.77 -3.73
N ARG A 113 11.02 -14.51 -3.41
CA ARG A 113 11.42 -13.32 -4.19
C ARG A 113 10.91 -13.37 -5.64
N GLY A 114 9.78 -14.04 -5.86
CA GLY A 114 9.09 -14.08 -7.13
C GLY A 114 8.28 -12.81 -7.36
N TRP A 115 7.00 -12.97 -7.71
CA TRP A 115 6.14 -11.85 -8.06
C TRP A 115 5.94 -10.86 -6.90
N THR A 116 5.99 -11.29 -5.63
CA THR A 116 5.90 -10.40 -4.46
C THR A 116 7.09 -9.45 -4.33
N HIS A 117 8.21 -9.71 -5.00
CA HIS A 117 9.38 -8.81 -5.00
C HIS A 117 9.59 -8.12 -6.36
N SER A 118 8.58 -8.15 -7.24
CA SER A 118 8.64 -7.46 -8.53
C SER A 118 8.33 -5.97 -8.41
N ARG A 119 9.08 -5.14 -9.16
CA ARG A 119 8.80 -3.70 -9.32
C ARG A 119 7.42 -3.44 -9.92
N ILE A 120 6.91 -4.37 -10.73
CA ILE A 120 5.59 -4.27 -11.33
C ILE A 120 4.52 -4.43 -10.25
N THR A 121 4.67 -5.42 -9.38
CA THR A 121 3.73 -5.67 -8.26
C THR A 121 3.66 -4.49 -7.30
N MET A 122 4.77 -3.78 -7.09
CA MET A 122 4.79 -2.53 -6.32
C MET A 122 3.80 -1.49 -6.82
N PHE A 123 3.55 -1.40 -8.14
CA PHE A 123 2.56 -0.49 -8.72
C PHE A 123 1.15 -1.10 -8.73
N PHE A 124 1.02 -2.36 -9.16
CA PHE A 124 -0.30 -2.97 -9.35
C PHE A 124 -0.98 -3.39 -8.04
N PHE A 125 -0.23 -3.85 -7.04
CA PHE A 125 -0.83 -4.36 -5.82
C PHE A 125 -1.53 -3.24 -4.99
N PRO A 126 -0.94 -2.04 -4.82
CA PRO A 126 -1.65 -0.93 -4.18
C PRO A 126 -2.90 -0.45 -4.94
N MET A 127 -3.07 -0.79 -6.22
CA MET A 127 -4.28 -0.43 -6.98
C MET A 127 -5.54 -1.04 -6.40
N ILE A 128 -5.45 -2.04 -5.51
CA ILE A 128 -6.61 -2.54 -4.77
C ILE A 128 -7.36 -1.41 -4.04
N PHE A 129 -6.66 -0.37 -3.57
CA PHE A 129 -7.31 0.78 -2.92
C PHE A 129 -8.11 1.66 -3.87
N VAL A 130 -7.90 1.56 -5.19
CA VAL A 130 -8.70 2.26 -6.21
C VAL A 130 -9.78 1.33 -6.76
N ILE A 131 -9.41 0.08 -7.06
CA ILE A 131 -10.29 -0.90 -7.69
C ILE A 131 -11.40 -1.36 -6.72
N LEU A 132 -11.07 -1.60 -5.45
CA LEU A 132 -12.04 -2.13 -4.49
C LEU A 132 -13.18 -1.14 -4.20
N PRO A 133 -12.94 0.16 -3.94
CA PRO A 133 -14.03 1.13 -3.83
C PRO A 133 -14.88 1.21 -5.11
N LEU A 134 -14.24 1.16 -6.28
CA LEU A 134 -14.98 1.15 -7.55
C LEU A 134 -15.89 -0.09 -7.66
N TYR A 135 -15.40 -1.27 -7.27
CA TYR A 135 -16.20 -2.48 -7.28
C TYR A 135 -17.38 -2.42 -6.28
N LEU A 136 -17.13 -1.94 -5.06
CA LEU A 136 -18.14 -1.86 -4.00
C LEU A 136 -19.22 -0.80 -4.26
N HIS A 137 -18.88 0.27 -4.97
CA HIS A 137 -19.79 1.36 -5.33
C HIS A 137 -20.28 1.30 -6.79
N LYS A 138 -20.30 0.10 -7.38
CA LYS A 138 -20.71 -0.13 -8.78
C LYS A 138 -22.08 0.48 -9.15
N GLU A 139 -23.01 0.55 -8.21
CA GLU A 139 -24.36 1.12 -8.42
C GLU A 139 -24.35 2.64 -8.62
N ILE A 140 -23.28 3.32 -8.18
CA ILE A 140 -23.13 4.78 -8.25
C ILE A 140 -22.25 5.19 -9.44
N ILE A 141 -21.45 4.25 -9.96
CA ILE A 141 -20.44 4.50 -10.99
C ILE A 141 -21.10 4.60 -12.36
N ASN A 142 -20.71 5.63 -13.11
CA ASN A 142 -21.12 5.75 -14.49
C ASN A 142 -20.13 4.96 -15.37
N VAL A 143 -20.55 3.77 -15.83
CA VAL A 143 -19.72 2.86 -16.62
C VAL A 143 -19.51 3.36 -18.05
N GLU A 144 -20.50 4.08 -18.60
CA GLU A 144 -20.42 4.67 -19.94
C GLU A 144 -19.48 5.88 -19.96
N HIS A 145 -19.44 6.64 -18.86
CA HIS A 145 -18.63 7.85 -18.71
C HIS A 145 -17.64 7.71 -17.56
N TRP A 146 -16.51 7.06 -17.85
CA TRP A 146 -15.41 6.87 -16.89
C TRP A 146 -14.86 8.18 -16.31
N LEU A 147 -14.87 9.27 -17.11
CA LEU A 147 -14.43 10.61 -16.72
C LEU A 147 -15.55 11.45 -16.09
N SER A 148 -16.62 10.82 -15.60
CA SER A 148 -17.67 11.51 -14.86
C SER A 148 -17.15 12.06 -13.52
N PRO A 149 -17.68 13.21 -13.04
CA PRO A 149 -17.26 13.80 -11.76
C PRO A 149 -17.39 12.84 -10.56
N THR A 150 -18.35 11.92 -10.60
CA THR A 150 -18.56 10.90 -9.56
C THR A 150 -17.40 9.91 -9.50
N ASN A 151 -17.00 9.32 -10.63
CA ASN A 151 -15.88 8.39 -10.70
C ASN A 151 -14.56 9.07 -10.35
N LEU A 152 -14.34 10.29 -10.87
CA LEU A 152 -13.16 11.10 -10.55
C LEU A 152 -13.06 11.43 -9.06
N SER A 153 -14.18 11.73 -8.41
CA SER A 153 -14.22 11.97 -6.96
C SER A 153 -13.81 10.73 -6.17
N LEU A 154 -14.33 9.55 -6.54
CA LEU A 154 -13.97 8.29 -5.89
C LEU A 154 -12.49 7.90 -6.10
N ILE A 155 -11.98 8.12 -7.31
CA ILE A 155 -10.55 7.91 -7.58
C ILE A 155 -9.72 8.88 -6.74
N ARG A 156 -10.12 10.17 -6.67
CA ARG A 156 -9.43 11.19 -5.89
C ARG A 156 -9.34 10.84 -4.40
N THR A 157 -10.41 10.30 -3.81
CA THR A 157 -10.40 9.87 -2.40
C THR A 157 -9.56 8.61 -2.16
N SER A 158 -9.29 7.83 -3.20
CA SER A 158 -8.50 6.59 -3.15
C SER A 158 -6.99 6.81 -3.30
N ILE A 159 -6.58 7.91 -3.94
CA ILE A 159 -5.16 8.23 -4.22
C ILE A 159 -4.28 8.21 -2.96
N PRO A 160 -4.65 8.79 -1.81
CA PRO A 160 -3.79 8.79 -0.62
C PRO A 160 -3.41 7.39 -0.14
N PHE A 161 -4.37 6.45 -0.19
CA PHE A 161 -4.16 5.05 0.21
C PHE A 161 -3.30 4.30 -0.80
N TYR A 162 -3.52 4.53 -2.10
CA TYR A 162 -2.66 4.01 -3.16
C TYR A 162 -1.21 4.47 -2.97
N VAL A 163 -1.00 5.78 -2.75
CA VAL A 163 0.33 6.37 -2.56
C VAL A 163 0.99 5.82 -1.30
N ALA A 164 0.25 5.68 -0.20
CA ALA A 164 0.76 5.07 1.02
C ALA A 164 1.22 3.62 0.79
N GLY A 165 0.41 2.81 0.10
CA GLY A 165 0.77 1.44 -0.25
C GLY A 165 1.99 1.38 -1.17
N LEU A 166 2.05 2.26 -2.16
CA LEU A 166 3.17 2.36 -3.10
C LEU A 166 4.48 2.70 -2.37
N ILE A 167 4.48 3.69 -1.48
CA ILE A 167 5.67 4.10 -0.72
C ILE A 167 6.13 2.99 0.23
N GLY A 168 5.20 2.34 0.92
CA GLY A 168 5.51 1.20 1.78
C GLY A 168 6.21 0.08 1.01
N TYR A 169 5.59 -0.35 -0.09
CA TYR A 169 6.11 -1.42 -0.95
C TYR A 169 7.47 -1.04 -1.56
N ALA A 170 7.58 0.18 -2.08
CA ALA A 170 8.83 0.70 -2.64
C ALA A 170 9.96 0.68 -1.62
N THR A 171 9.66 1.02 -0.36
CA THR A 171 10.66 1.00 0.72
C THR A 171 11.17 -0.42 0.97
N HIS A 172 10.30 -1.43 0.99
CA HIS A 172 10.73 -2.83 1.11
C HIS A 172 11.70 -3.21 -0.02
N LEU A 173 11.31 -2.96 -1.27
CA LEU A 173 12.14 -3.29 -2.44
C LEU A 173 13.45 -2.50 -2.45
N HIS A 174 13.46 -1.28 -1.92
CA HIS A 174 14.67 -0.47 -1.80
C HIS A 174 15.64 -1.05 -0.77
N LEU A 175 15.14 -1.43 0.42
CA LEU A 175 15.94 -2.07 1.47
C LEU A 175 16.54 -3.41 1.01
N ASP A 176 15.81 -4.14 0.17
CA ASP A 176 16.29 -5.38 -0.47
C ASP A 176 17.25 -5.14 -1.66
N GLY A 177 17.48 -3.89 -2.06
CA GLY A 177 18.33 -3.52 -3.20
C GLY A 177 17.74 -3.86 -4.57
N ILE A 178 16.44 -4.13 -4.64
CA ILE A 178 15.70 -4.50 -5.85
C ILE A 178 15.21 -3.25 -6.59
N LEU A 179 14.76 -2.21 -5.87
CA LEU A 179 14.19 -1.02 -6.48
C LEU A 179 15.26 -0.17 -7.17
N LEU A 180 16.22 0.32 -6.40
CA LEU A 180 17.39 1.04 -6.90
C LEU A 180 18.57 0.08 -6.76
N THR A 181 18.97 -0.54 -7.87
CA THR A 181 20.19 -1.34 -7.94
C THR A 181 21.39 -0.42 -7.70
N VAL A 182 21.78 -0.26 -6.44
CA VAL A 182 23.03 0.41 -6.10
C VAL A 182 24.17 -0.52 -6.55
N PRO A 183 25.12 -0.06 -7.37
CA PRO A 183 26.31 -0.84 -7.69
C PRO A 183 26.98 -1.32 -6.39
N LYS A 184 27.61 -2.50 -6.43
CA LYS A 184 28.16 -3.18 -5.24
C LYS A 184 29.50 -2.67 -4.65
N PRO A 185 30.14 -1.50 -4.96
CA PRO A 185 31.46 -1.26 -4.38
C PRO A 185 31.43 -0.80 -2.91
N PHE A 186 30.27 -0.46 -2.32
CA PHE A 186 30.24 0.09 -0.95
C PHE A 186 30.02 -0.94 0.17
N TYR A 187 29.40 -2.09 -0.12
CA TYR A 187 28.99 -3.05 0.92
C TYR A 187 30.15 -3.90 1.49
N ARG A 188 31.28 -4.00 0.77
CA ARG A 188 32.44 -4.80 1.23
C ARG A 188 33.33 -4.11 2.27
N ARG A 189 33.17 -2.80 2.50
CA ARG A 189 34.05 -2.05 3.41
C ARG A 189 33.58 -2.07 4.88
N VAL A 190 32.28 -2.24 5.12
CA VAL A 190 31.71 -2.20 6.48
C VAL A 190 31.74 -3.57 7.19
N LYS A 191 31.79 -4.68 6.45
CA LYS A 191 31.91 -6.03 7.05
C LYS A 191 33.35 -6.45 7.43
N ARG A 192 34.33 -5.55 7.24
CA ARG A 192 35.75 -5.81 7.50
C ARG A 192 36.38 -4.77 8.45
N ALA A 193 35.58 -3.93 9.08
CA ALA A 193 36.02 -2.97 10.10
C ALA A 193 35.43 -3.38 11.46
#